data_AF-A0A7V2HF51-F1
#
_entry.id   AF-A0A7V2HF51-F1
#
_cell.length_a   1.000
_cell.length_b   1.000
_cell.length_c   1.000
_cell.angle_alpha   90.00
_cell.angle_beta   90.00
_cell.angle_gamma   90.00
#
_symmetry.space_group_name_H-M   'P 1'
#
loop_
_entity.id
_entity.type
_entity.pdbx_description
1 polymer ?
#
loop_
_entity_poly.entity_id
_entity_poly.type
_entity_poly.pdbx_seq_one_letter_code
_entity_poly.pdbx_strand_id
1 'polypeptide(L)'
;MDILGDRKYVELPGDTVVELPPLLVQELCPERSMGKVMDLAAKVVENEDLVPVHALDGVASESEIERRRFEMAINLVETYRDVRRHWAWGASVLEWIRQCETTFESRPDLRNLLRPDVWPHAGRSSFVTLLGDKSIQTGGIDLVRAVGLRLIYRHLPPLSAFSDQFLFYLSPKLAGTAYETWSSMSPAPVSSLPPERFHLQVVQM
;
A
#
# COMPACT_ATOMS: atom_id res chain seq x y z
N MET A 1 3.19 30.80 10.17
CA MET A 1 4.12 29.67 9.98
C MET A 1 3.77 28.64 11.03
N ASP A 2 2.82 27.76 10.72
CA ASP A 2 2.50 26.65 11.62
C ASP A 2 3.49 25.52 11.34
N ILE A 3 4.46 25.39 12.23
CA ILE A 3 5.42 24.30 12.22
C ILE A 3 4.68 23.07 12.71
N LEU A 4 4.26 22.20 11.79
CA LEU A 4 3.77 20.85 12.10
C LEU A 4 4.95 19.97 12.56
N GLY A 5 5.42 20.20 13.79
CA GLY A 5 6.37 19.35 14.52
C GLY A 5 7.86 19.57 14.25
N ASP A 6 8.70 18.73 14.87
CA ASP A 6 10.18 18.76 14.87
C ASP A 6 10.86 18.41 13.51
N ARG A 7 10.11 18.49 12.40
CA ARG A 7 10.55 18.06 11.07
C ARG A 7 11.31 19.17 10.35
N LYS A 8 12.45 18.82 9.73
CA LYS A 8 13.23 19.74 8.89
C LYS A 8 12.70 19.72 7.45
N TYR A 9 12.18 20.85 6.99
CA TYR A 9 11.72 21.01 5.60
C TYR A 9 12.85 21.44 4.66
N VAL A 10 12.73 21.10 3.37
CA VAL A 10 13.63 21.62 2.33
C VAL A 10 13.34 23.09 2.05
N GLU A 11 14.39 23.89 1.91
CA GLU A 11 14.27 25.29 1.48
C GLU A 11 14.19 25.34 -0.04
N LEU A 12 13.09 25.91 -0.55
CA LEU A 12 12.90 26.14 -1.98
C LEU A 12 13.16 27.62 -2.28
N PRO A 13 13.91 27.95 -3.35
CA PRO A 13 14.15 29.34 -3.73
C PRO A 13 12.84 30.02 -4.16
N GLY A 14 12.58 31.21 -3.63
CA GLY A 14 11.38 32.01 -3.90
C GLY A 14 10.12 31.47 -3.20
N ASP A 15 8.96 32.06 -3.53
CA ASP A 15 7.66 31.77 -2.91
C ASP A 15 6.71 30.97 -3.83
N THR A 16 7.20 30.49 -4.96
CA THR A 16 6.36 29.81 -5.95
C THR A 16 5.94 28.42 -5.45
N VAL A 17 4.68 28.07 -5.71
CA VAL A 17 4.13 26.72 -5.52
C VAL A 17 4.56 25.84 -6.68
N VAL A 18 5.04 24.64 -6.36
CA VAL A 18 5.51 23.64 -7.32
C VAL A 18 4.37 22.68 -7.65
N GLU A 19 3.96 22.65 -8.92
CA GLU A 19 3.02 21.66 -9.44
C GLU A 19 3.72 20.30 -9.62
N LEU A 20 3.21 19.28 -8.94
CA LEU A 20 3.62 17.88 -9.10
C LEU A 20 2.73 17.17 -10.14
N PRO A 21 3.23 16.11 -10.80
CA PRO A 21 2.39 15.23 -11.60
C PRO A 21 1.15 14.74 -10.83
N PRO A 22 0.02 14.46 -11.51
CA PRO A 22 -1.15 13.91 -10.84
C PRO A 22 -0.88 12.49 -10.34
N LEU A 23 -1.36 12.17 -9.13
CA LEU A 23 -1.35 10.82 -8.59
C LEU A 23 -2.50 10.02 -9.22
N LEU A 24 -2.14 9.12 -10.13
CA LEU A 24 -3.08 8.24 -10.82
C LEU A 24 -3.28 6.94 -10.02
N VAL A 25 -4.45 6.79 -9.41
CA VAL A 25 -4.82 5.61 -8.60
C VAL A 25 -5.53 4.60 -9.48
N GLN A 26 -4.90 3.43 -9.68
CA GLN A 26 -5.52 2.35 -10.45
C GLN A 26 -6.63 1.67 -9.66
N GLU A 27 -7.86 1.68 -10.17
CA GLU A 27 -8.90 0.80 -9.65
C GLU A 27 -8.70 -0.62 -10.21
N LEU A 28 -8.35 -1.56 -9.33
CA LEU A 28 -8.37 -2.97 -9.69
C LEU A 28 -9.82 -3.41 -9.86
N CYS A 29 -10.29 -3.49 -11.11
CA CYS A 29 -11.65 -3.86 -11.48
C CYS A 29 -12.20 -5.01 -10.61
N PRO A 30 -13.23 -4.77 -9.77
CA PRO A 30 -13.68 -5.75 -8.78
C PRO A 30 -14.42 -6.93 -9.43
N GLU A 31 -15.23 -6.68 -10.47
CA GLU A 31 -16.36 -7.56 -10.80
C GLU A 31 -15.98 -8.77 -11.66
N ARG A 32 -15.18 -8.60 -12.73
CA ARG A 32 -14.81 -9.71 -13.64
C ARG A 32 -13.85 -10.74 -13.03
N SER A 33 -13.15 -10.37 -11.96
CA SER A 33 -12.21 -11.25 -11.26
C SER A 33 -12.83 -12.00 -10.09
N MET A 34 -14.02 -11.58 -9.61
CA MET A 34 -14.48 -11.99 -8.29
C MET A 34 -14.94 -13.44 -8.21
N GLY A 35 -15.67 -13.93 -9.22
CA GLY A 35 -16.07 -15.34 -9.29
C GLY A 35 -14.85 -16.27 -9.24
N LYS A 36 -13.80 -15.93 -9.99
CA LYS A 36 -12.54 -16.69 -9.99
C LYS A 36 -11.81 -16.62 -8.64
N VAL A 37 -11.84 -15.47 -7.96
CA VAL A 37 -11.23 -15.33 -6.62
C VAL A 37 -12.02 -16.13 -5.58
N MET A 38 -13.36 -16.19 -5.69
CA MET A 38 -14.21 -17.03 -4.84
C MET A 38 -13.91 -18.52 -5.05
N ASP A 39 -13.80 -18.97 -6.31
CA ASP A 39 -13.45 -20.36 -6.62
C ASP A 39 -12.06 -20.74 -6.09
N LEU A 40 -11.10 -19.81 -6.15
CA LEU A 40 -9.77 -20.01 -5.57
C LEU A 40 -9.81 -20.02 -4.05
N ALA A 41 -10.61 -19.16 -3.42
CA ALA A 41 -10.77 -19.12 -1.96
C ALA A 41 -11.40 -20.42 -1.43
N ALA A 42 -12.42 -20.93 -2.11
CA ALA A 42 -13.02 -22.23 -1.78
C ALA A 42 -11.98 -23.35 -1.81
N LYS A 43 -11.15 -23.40 -2.86
CA LYS A 43 -10.06 -24.39 -2.97
C LYS A 43 -9.01 -24.24 -1.87
N VAL A 44 -8.67 -23.01 -1.47
CA VAL A 44 -7.73 -22.78 -0.36
C VAL A 44 -8.31 -23.34 0.94
N VAL A 45 -9.57 -23.03 1.25
CA VAL A 45 -10.25 -23.53 2.45
C VAL A 45 -10.39 -25.05 2.46
N GLU A 46 -10.66 -25.66 1.30
CA GLU A 46 -10.73 -27.12 1.16
C GLU A 46 -9.38 -27.80 1.40
N ASN A 47 -8.27 -27.19 0.98
CA ASN A 47 -6.93 -27.78 1.09
C ASN A 47 -6.31 -27.67 2.48
N GLU A 48 -6.70 -26.67 3.28
CA GLU A 48 -5.99 -26.35 4.52
C GLU A 48 -6.54 -27.07 5.78
N ASP A 49 -7.54 -27.95 5.68
CA ASP A 49 -8.21 -28.54 6.86
C ASP A 49 -8.62 -27.45 7.90
N LEU A 50 -8.89 -26.22 7.45
CA LEU A 50 -9.16 -25.05 8.31
C LEU A 50 -10.47 -25.15 9.09
N VAL A 51 -11.30 -26.14 8.80
CA VAL A 51 -12.41 -26.47 9.68
C VAL A 51 -11.83 -27.41 10.74
N PRO A 52 -11.66 -26.97 12.00
CA PRO A 52 -11.21 -27.87 13.05
C PRO A 52 -12.30 -28.92 13.21
N VAL A 53 -12.08 -30.10 12.62
CA VAL A 53 -12.97 -31.27 12.73
C VAL A 53 -13.09 -31.70 14.21
N HIS A 54 -12.19 -31.22 15.06
CA HIS A 54 -12.05 -31.58 16.46
C HIS A 54 -12.72 -30.63 17.47
N ALA A 55 -13.39 -29.55 17.04
CA ALA A 55 -14.01 -28.60 17.97
C ALA A 55 -15.45 -28.94 18.39
N LEU A 56 -16.01 -30.07 17.95
CA LEU A 56 -17.35 -30.50 18.36
C LEU A 56 -17.31 -31.96 18.80
N ASP A 57 -17.23 -32.15 20.11
CA ASP A 57 -17.95 -33.22 20.78
C ASP A 57 -19.42 -33.15 20.33
N GLY A 58 -19.77 -33.90 19.28
CA GLY A 58 -21.12 -33.95 18.72
C GLY A 58 -21.17 -33.63 17.23
N VAL A 59 -21.27 -34.69 16.43
CA VAL A 59 -21.73 -34.79 15.03
C VAL A 59 -22.17 -33.46 14.41
N ALA A 60 -21.21 -32.64 13.95
CA ALA A 60 -21.53 -31.54 13.05
C ALA A 60 -22.07 -32.16 11.75
N SER A 61 -23.23 -31.69 11.30
CA SER A 61 -23.76 -32.14 10.02
C SER A 61 -22.87 -31.68 8.87
N GLU A 62 -22.78 -32.47 7.80
CA GLU A 62 -22.00 -32.13 6.61
C GLU A 62 -22.37 -30.74 6.06
N SER A 63 -23.65 -30.37 6.14
CA SER A 63 -24.15 -29.04 5.77
C SER A 63 -23.63 -27.90 6.66
N GLU A 64 -23.38 -28.13 7.94
CA GLU A 64 -22.78 -27.12 8.83
C GLU A 64 -21.30 -26.92 8.52
N ILE A 65 -20.59 -28.00 8.15
CA ILE A 65 -19.20 -27.94 7.71
C ILE A 65 -19.11 -27.16 6.40
N GLU A 66 -19.98 -27.46 5.42
CA GLU A 66 -20.06 -26.72 4.16
C GLU A 66 -20.37 -25.22 4.37
N ARG A 67 -21.33 -24.90 5.24
CA ARG A 67 -21.65 -23.50 5.57
C ARG A 67 -20.45 -22.76 6.15
N ARG A 68 -19.70 -23.37 7.07
CA ARG A 68 -18.49 -22.76 7.67
C ARG A 68 -17.40 -22.55 6.62
N ARG A 69 -17.20 -23.51 5.71
CA ARG A 69 -16.24 -23.35 4.60
C ARG A 69 -16.61 -22.19 3.69
N PHE A 70 -17.90 -22.06 3.39
CA PHE A 70 -18.41 -20.96 2.58
C PHE A 70 -18.23 -19.59 3.25
N GLU A 71 -18.58 -19.47 4.54
CA GLU A 71 -18.35 -18.25 5.33
C GLU A 71 -16.86 -17.88 5.38
N MET A 72 -15.98 -18.88 5.52
CA MET A 72 -14.54 -18.67 5.50
C MET A 72 -14.03 -18.21 4.14
N ALA A 73 -14.52 -18.80 3.04
CA ALA A 73 -14.19 -18.38 1.69
C ALA A 73 -14.60 -16.92 1.44
N ILE A 74 -15.78 -16.49 1.92
CA ILE A 74 -16.21 -15.09 1.85
C ILE A 74 -15.20 -14.18 2.59
N ASN A 75 -14.84 -14.52 3.83
CA ASN A 75 -13.91 -13.72 4.62
C ASN A 75 -12.53 -13.61 3.94
N LEU A 76 -12.03 -14.71 3.34
CA LEU A 76 -10.79 -14.71 2.56
C LEU A 76 -10.87 -13.78 1.34
N VAL A 77 -11.98 -13.83 0.61
CA VAL A 77 -12.21 -12.95 -0.54
C VAL A 77 -12.21 -11.49 -0.11
N GLU A 78 -12.89 -11.15 0.98
CA GLU A 78 -12.94 -9.78 1.52
C GLU A 78 -11.57 -9.29 1.98
N THR A 79 -10.85 -10.12 2.72
CA THR A 79 -9.49 -9.79 3.18
C THR A 79 -8.54 -9.61 2.00
N TYR A 80 -8.63 -10.49 0.99
CA TYR A 80 -7.80 -10.37 -0.21
C TYR A 80 -8.18 -9.13 -1.05
N ARG A 81 -9.44 -8.70 -1.07
CA ARG A 81 -9.82 -7.41 -1.70
C ARG A 81 -9.08 -6.25 -1.03
N ASP A 82 -8.98 -6.25 0.29
CA ASP A 82 -8.26 -5.20 1.01
C ASP A 82 -6.76 -5.20 0.65
N VAL A 83 -6.13 -6.37 0.62
CA VAL A 83 -4.73 -6.53 0.16
C VAL A 83 -4.57 -5.99 -1.26
N ARG A 84 -5.49 -6.31 -2.18
CA ARG A 84 -5.46 -5.82 -3.56
C ARG A 84 -5.52 -4.30 -3.63
N ARG A 85 -6.43 -3.69 -2.87
CA ARG A 85 -6.59 -2.22 -2.84
C ARG A 85 -5.34 -1.55 -2.28
N HIS A 86 -4.80 -2.02 -1.15
CA HIS A 86 -3.56 -1.50 -0.58
C HIS A 86 -2.39 -1.65 -1.56
N TRP A 87 -2.25 -2.81 -2.23
CA TRP A 87 -1.18 -3.03 -3.19
C TRP A 87 -1.28 -2.09 -4.39
N ALA A 88 -2.48 -1.88 -4.93
CA ALA A 88 -2.73 -0.96 -6.04
C ALA A 88 -2.34 0.47 -5.70
N TRP A 89 -2.74 0.94 -4.51
CA TRP A 89 -2.32 2.25 -4.00
C TRP A 89 -0.81 2.35 -3.85
N GLY A 90 -0.16 1.34 -3.29
CA GLY A 90 1.31 1.31 -3.19
C GLY A 90 1.98 1.37 -4.56
N ALA A 91 1.45 0.66 -5.56
CA ALA A 91 1.94 0.70 -6.92
C ALA A 91 1.79 2.08 -7.56
N SER A 92 0.62 2.70 -7.41
CA SER A 92 0.33 4.06 -7.88
C SER A 92 1.23 5.10 -7.23
N VAL A 93 1.43 5.03 -5.91
CA VAL A 93 2.31 5.96 -5.18
C VAL A 93 3.75 5.84 -5.63
N LEU A 94 4.30 4.61 -5.76
CA LEU A 94 5.67 4.44 -6.21
C LEU A 94 5.88 4.90 -7.67
N GLU A 95 4.91 4.68 -8.55
CA GLU A 95 4.98 5.18 -9.92
C GLU A 95 4.87 6.71 -9.97
N TRP A 96 4.00 7.30 -9.15
CA TRP A 96 3.89 8.75 -9.02
C TRP A 96 5.19 9.38 -8.49
N ILE A 97 5.86 8.75 -7.52
CA ILE A 97 7.18 9.19 -7.05
C ILE A 97 8.17 9.21 -8.22
N ARG A 98 8.22 8.15 -9.04
CA ARG A 98 9.09 8.08 -10.23
C ARG A 98 8.80 9.19 -11.24
N GLN A 99 7.53 9.57 -11.41
CA GLN A 99 7.14 10.69 -12.26
C GLN A 99 7.61 12.03 -11.66
N CYS A 100 7.44 12.23 -10.35
CA CYS A 100 7.95 13.41 -9.65
C CYS A 100 9.47 13.54 -9.80
N GLU A 101 10.21 12.43 -9.69
CA GLU A 101 11.66 12.40 -9.91
C GLU A 101 12.03 12.87 -11.31
N THR A 102 11.34 12.34 -12.34
CA THR A 102 11.56 12.77 -13.73
C THR A 102 11.32 14.28 -13.89
N THR A 103 10.28 14.82 -13.24
CA THR A 103 10.03 16.27 -13.22
C THR A 103 11.14 17.04 -12.51
N PHE A 104 11.62 16.57 -11.35
CA PHE A 104 12.66 17.24 -10.58
C PHE A 104 14.01 17.20 -11.29
N GLU A 105 14.36 16.12 -11.98
CA GLU A 105 15.59 16.01 -12.77
C GLU A 105 15.66 17.06 -13.88
N SER A 106 14.51 17.35 -14.50
CA SER A 106 14.39 18.35 -15.56
C SER A 106 14.46 19.80 -15.06
N ARG A 107 14.33 20.02 -13.74
CA ARG A 107 14.18 21.32 -13.12
C ARG A 107 15.37 21.66 -12.21
N PRO A 108 16.26 22.60 -12.61
CA PRO A 108 17.51 22.85 -11.87
C PRO A 108 17.29 23.32 -10.43
N ASP A 109 16.16 23.99 -10.16
CA ASP A 109 15.72 24.43 -8.83
C ASP A 109 15.32 23.27 -7.90
N LEU A 110 14.86 22.15 -8.46
CA LEU A 110 14.38 20.98 -7.70
C LEU A 110 15.34 19.80 -7.75
N ARG A 111 16.25 19.77 -8.74
CA ARG A 111 17.21 18.67 -8.92
C ARG A 111 18.07 18.42 -7.69
N ASN A 112 18.40 19.48 -6.94
CA ASN A 112 19.18 19.37 -5.70
C ASN A 112 18.42 18.66 -4.55
N LEU A 113 17.10 18.52 -4.67
CA LEU A 113 16.27 17.79 -3.71
C LEU A 113 16.34 16.28 -3.95
N LEU A 114 16.70 15.85 -5.16
CA LEU A 114 16.88 14.44 -5.48
C LEU A 114 18.20 13.95 -4.87
N ARG A 115 18.08 12.99 -3.95
CA ARG A 115 19.26 12.37 -3.35
C ARG A 115 19.78 11.26 -4.25
N PRO A 116 21.11 11.11 -4.36
CA PRO A 116 21.69 9.92 -4.94
C PRO A 116 21.55 8.77 -3.93
N ASP A 117 20.46 8.02 -4.02
CA ASP A 117 20.22 6.80 -3.25
C ASP A 117 19.94 5.62 -4.19
N VAL A 118 20.10 4.41 -3.66
CA VAL A 118 19.89 3.17 -4.42
C VAL A 118 18.43 2.77 -4.34
N TRP A 119 17.91 2.18 -5.42
CA TRP A 119 16.56 1.61 -5.45
C TRP A 119 16.29 0.75 -4.20
N PRO A 120 15.17 0.95 -3.48
CA PRO A 120 13.96 1.69 -3.87
C PRO A 120 13.94 3.18 -3.50
N HIS A 121 15.09 3.85 -3.45
CA HIS A 121 15.21 5.28 -3.20
C HIS A 121 14.59 5.72 -1.86
N ALA A 122 15.12 5.20 -0.75
CA ALA A 122 14.62 5.44 0.62
C ALA A 122 14.35 6.92 0.98
N GLY A 123 15.10 7.86 0.39
CA GLY A 123 14.88 9.30 0.59
C GLY A 123 13.53 9.81 0.08
N ARG A 124 12.81 9.00 -0.70
CA ARG A 124 11.50 9.31 -1.30
C ARG A 124 10.34 9.02 -0.36
N SER A 125 10.61 8.50 0.84
CA SER A 125 9.65 8.50 1.95
C SER A 125 9.11 9.91 2.26
N SER A 126 9.86 10.96 1.90
CA SER A 126 9.42 12.36 1.95
C SER A 126 8.17 12.65 1.09
N PHE A 127 8.00 11.98 -0.05
CA PHE A 127 6.80 12.09 -0.88
C PHE A 127 5.60 11.40 -0.23
N VAL A 128 5.81 10.23 0.40
CA VAL A 128 4.75 9.54 1.14
C VAL A 128 4.30 10.39 2.34
N THR A 129 5.28 11.00 3.03
CA THR A 129 5.02 11.97 4.10
C THR A 129 4.22 13.17 3.59
N LEU A 130 4.59 13.73 2.43
CA LEU A 130 3.86 14.83 1.79
C LEU A 130 2.40 14.47 1.50
N LEU A 131 2.12 13.26 1.00
CA LEU A 131 0.75 12.80 0.77
C LEU A 131 -0.07 12.73 2.08
N GLY A 132 0.56 12.26 3.15
CA GLY A 132 -0.02 12.22 4.50
C GLY A 132 -0.30 13.62 5.04
N ASP A 133 0.69 14.51 4.98
CA ASP A 133 0.57 15.90 5.45
C ASP A 133 -0.50 16.67 4.65
N LYS A 134 -0.68 16.35 3.37
CA LYS A 134 -1.78 16.88 2.53
C LYS A 134 -3.15 16.26 2.78
N SER A 135 -3.23 15.21 3.60
CA SER A 135 -4.49 14.52 3.94
C SER A 135 -5.30 14.13 2.70
N ILE A 136 -4.63 13.55 1.69
CA ILE A 136 -5.31 13.14 0.45
C ILE A 136 -6.42 12.10 0.73
N GLN A 137 -7.48 12.13 -0.08
CA GLN A 137 -8.57 11.17 0.06
C GLN A 137 -8.14 9.80 -0.48
N THR A 138 -7.96 8.83 0.42
CA THR A 138 -7.51 7.47 0.06
C THR A 138 -8.60 6.40 0.12
N GLY A 139 -9.81 6.77 0.54
CA GLY A 139 -10.93 5.82 0.71
C GLY A 139 -10.66 4.76 1.79
N GLY A 140 -9.96 5.14 2.86
CA GLY A 140 -9.64 4.28 4.00
C GLY A 140 -8.32 3.52 3.90
N ILE A 141 -7.52 3.76 2.86
CA ILE A 141 -6.23 3.10 2.65
C ILE A 141 -5.13 3.79 3.46
N ASP A 142 -4.38 2.99 4.22
CA ASP A 142 -3.16 3.41 4.90
C ASP A 142 -1.99 3.40 3.90
N LEU A 143 -1.46 4.59 3.58
CA LEU A 143 -0.38 4.76 2.59
C LEU A 143 0.94 4.10 3.01
N VAL A 144 1.25 4.08 4.31
CA VAL A 144 2.46 3.43 4.83
C VAL A 144 2.38 1.93 4.56
N ARG A 145 1.23 1.31 4.90
CA ARG A 145 0.99 -0.10 4.59
C ARG A 145 0.91 -0.36 3.10
N ALA A 146 0.27 0.51 2.32
CA ALA A 146 0.15 0.36 0.87
C ALA A 146 1.53 0.31 0.19
N VAL A 147 2.39 1.30 0.48
CA VAL A 147 3.76 1.36 -0.05
C VAL A 147 4.56 0.17 0.45
N GLY A 148 4.50 -0.14 1.75
CA GLY A 148 5.17 -1.30 2.34
C GLY A 148 4.80 -2.62 1.68
N LEU A 149 3.51 -2.85 1.44
CA LEU A 149 3.03 -4.04 0.75
C LEU A 149 3.56 -4.13 -0.68
N ARG A 150 3.63 -3.00 -1.39
CA ARG A 150 4.20 -2.93 -2.73
C ARG A 150 5.73 -3.13 -2.75
N LEU A 151 6.42 -2.76 -1.67
CA LEU A 151 7.85 -3.02 -1.51
C LEU A 151 8.13 -4.52 -1.29
N ILE A 152 7.28 -5.21 -0.53
CA ILE A 152 7.38 -6.66 -0.33
C ILE A 152 7.04 -7.40 -1.62
N TYR A 153 5.91 -7.06 -2.25
CA TYR A 153 5.40 -7.75 -3.43
C TYR A 153 5.51 -6.86 -4.66
N ARG A 154 6.46 -7.17 -5.56
CA ARG A 154 6.65 -6.42 -6.80
C ARG A 154 5.43 -6.46 -7.74
N HIS A 155 4.70 -7.57 -7.71
CA HIS A 155 3.45 -7.81 -8.42
C HIS A 155 2.37 -8.13 -7.39
N LEU A 156 1.10 -7.95 -7.75
CA LEU A 156 0.01 -8.33 -6.87
C LEU A 156 0.15 -9.82 -6.50
N PRO A 157 0.31 -10.16 -5.20
CA PRO A 157 0.45 -11.55 -4.80
C PRO A 157 -0.85 -12.30 -5.15
N PRO A 158 -0.77 -13.51 -5.74
CA PRO A 158 -1.96 -14.31 -5.97
C PRO A 158 -2.60 -14.71 -4.63
N LEU A 159 -3.89 -15.05 -4.62
CA LEU A 159 -4.58 -15.48 -3.41
C LEU A 159 -3.86 -16.66 -2.73
N SER A 160 -3.32 -17.59 -3.52
CA SER A 160 -2.57 -18.75 -3.04
C SER A 160 -1.26 -18.42 -2.30
N ALA A 161 -0.76 -17.18 -2.40
CA ALA A 161 0.40 -16.73 -1.62
C ALA A 161 0.04 -16.52 -0.13
N PHE A 162 -1.25 -16.39 0.17
CA PHE A 162 -1.79 -16.37 1.52
C PHE A 162 -2.38 -17.76 1.79
N SER A 163 -1.47 -18.72 1.94
CA SER A 163 -1.79 -20.14 2.09
C SER A 163 -2.51 -20.48 3.39
N ASP A 164 -2.67 -19.52 4.32
CA ASP A 164 -3.44 -19.65 5.55
C ASP A 164 -3.94 -18.29 6.07
N GLN A 165 -4.91 -18.32 7.00
CA GLN A 165 -5.43 -17.12 7.66
C GLN A 165 -4.35 -16.35 8.44
N PHE A 166 -3.35 -17.04 8.97
CA PHE A 166 -2.27 -16.40 9.72
C PHE A 166 -1.45 -15.46 8.84
N LEU A 167 -1.18 -15.82 7.58
CA LEU A 167 -0.48 -14.98 6.61
C LEU A 167 -1.25 -13.71 6.27
N PHE A 168 -2.60 -13.76 6.27
CA PHE A 168 -3.42 -12.56 6.14
C PHE A 168 -3.26 -11.62 7.34
N TYR A 169 -3.27 -12.15 8.57
CA TYR A 169 -3.04 -11.33 9.78
C TYR A 169 -1.61 -10.78 9.88
N LEU A 170 -0.64 -11.50 9.32
CA LEU A 170 0.76 -11.11 9.33
C LEU A 170 1.06 -10.01 8.30
N SER A 171 0.37 -10.04 7.15
CA SER A 171 0.62 -9.14 6.01
C SER A 171 0.62 -7.64 6.37
N PRO A 172 -0.35 -7.07 7.10
CA PRO A 172 -0.33 -5.66 7.48
C PRO A 172 0.88 -5.27 8.32
N LYS A 173 1.31 -6.16 9.24
CA LYS A 173 2.49 -5.92 10.08
C LYS A 173 3.77 -5.93 9.24
N LEU A 174 3.91 -6.94 8.38
CA LEU A 174 5.05 -7.03 7.47
C LEU A 174 5.13 -5.79 6.57
N ALA A 175 4.00 -5.34 6.02
CA ALA A 175 3.94 -4.13 5.20
C ALA A 175 4.42 -2.89 5.98
N GLY A 176 3.94 -2.69 7.21
CA GLY A 176 4.41 -1.59 8.07
C GLY A 176 5.93 -1.65 8.29
N THR A 177 6.44 -2.80 8.70
CA THR A 177 7.88 -3.00 8.94
C THR A 177 8.72 -2.82 7.67
N ALA A 178 8.23 -3.27 6.52
CA ALA A 178 8.90 -3.08 5.23
C ALA A 178 9.01 -1.60 4.88
N TYR A 179 7.95 -0.82 5.09
CA TYR A 179 7.99 0.62 4.89
C TYR A 179 8.97 1.31 5.86
N GLU A 180 8.89 1.00 7.15
CA GLU A 180 9.78 1.58 8.17
C GLU A 180 11.25 1.29 7.87
N THR A 181 11.55 0.03 7.52
CA THR A 181 12.89 -0.40 7.12
C THR A 181 13.36 0.35 5.88
N TRP A 182 12.51 0.45 4.85
CA TRP A 182 12.85 1.21 3.63
C TRP A 182 13.08 2.69 3.93
N SER A 183 12.21 3.34 4.70
CA SER A 183 12.32 4.76 5.01
C SER A 183 13.57 5.11 5.83
N SER A 184 14.05 4.17 6.67
CA SER A 184 15.23 4.35 7.50
C SER A 184 16.55 4.06 6.79
N MET A 185 16.54 3.47 5.59
CA MET A 185 17.74 3.24 4.78
C MET A 185 18.35 4.54 4.23
N SER A 186 17.64 5.68 4.29
CA SER A 186 18.19 6.98 3.90
C SER A 186 18.94 7.62 5.07
N PRO A 187 20.21 8.07 4.89
CA PRO A 187 20.95 8.72 5.95
C PRO A 187 20.24 10.01 6.41
N ALA A 188 20.13 10.15 7.73
CA ALA A 188 19.53 11.33 8.36
C ALA A 188 20.36 12.61 8.09
N PRO A 189 19.71 13.79 8.06
CA PRO A 189 18.25 13.98 8.12
C PRO A 189 17.60 13.72 6.76
N VAL A 190 16.41 13.11 6.72
CA VAL A 190 15.54 13.12 5.53
C VAL A 190 14.69 14.37 5.61
N SER A 191 14.97 15.37 4.77
CA SER A 191 14.20 16.60 4.78
C SER A 191 12.82 16.37 4.17
N SER A 192 11.78 16.85 4.84
CA SER A 192 10.39 16.77 4.36
C SER A 192 10.11 17.82 3.27
N LEU A 193 9.16 17.52 2.40
CA LEU A 193 8.66 18.46 1.40
C LEU A 193 7.56 19.34 2.04
N PRO A 194 7.71 20.68 2.08
CA PRO A 194 6.72 21.55 2.70
C PRO A 194 5.35 21.46 1.99
N PRO A 195 4.27 21.01 2.67
CA PRO A 195 2.99 20.71 2.02
C PRO A 195 2.33 21.93 1.35
N GLU A 196 2.57 23.13 1.85
CA GLU A 196 2.09 24.40 1.30
C GLU A 196 2.81 24.82 0.01
N ARG A 197 4.01 24.27 -0.24
CA ARG A 197 4.85 24.61 -1.40
C ARG A 197 4.69 23.67 -2.59
N PHE A 198 3.99 22.56 -2.42
CA PHE A 198 3.73 21.59 -3.49
C PHE A 198 2.24 21.45 -3.72
N HIS A 199 1.79 21.36 -4.97
CA HIS A 199 0.42 21.03 -5.33
C HIS A 199 0.38 19.71 -6.09
N LEU A 200 -0.66 18.90 -5.86
CA LEU A 200 -0.92 17.69 -6.63
C LEU A 200 -2.42 17.41 -6.69
N GLN A 201 -2.83 16.74 -7.76
CA GLN A 201 -4.18 16.23 -7.92
C GLN A 201 -4.18 14.72 -7.79
N VAL A 202 -5.21 14.15 -7.15
CA VAL A 202 -5.46 12.70 -7.14
C VAL A 202 -6.54 12.38 -8.16
N VAL A 203 -6.28 11.43 -9.06
CA VAL A 203 -7.20 11.01 -10.12
C VAL A 203 -7.43 9.51 -10.02
N GLN A 204 -8.69 9.10 -9.91
CA GLN A 204 -9.08 7.69 -9.96
C GLN A 204 -9.21 7.25 -11.42
N MET A 205 -8.60 6.12 -11.78
CA MET A 205 -8.57 5.55 -13.12
C MET A 205 -9.33 4.23 -13.22
#